data_AF-A0A9D8ZPT9-F1
#
_entry.id   AF-A0A9D8ZPT9-F1
#
_cell.length_a   1.000
_cell.length_b   1.000
_cell.length_c   1.000
_cell.angle_alpha   90.00
_cell.angle_beta   90.00
_cell.angle_gamma   90.00
#
_symmetry.space_group_name_H-M   'P 1'
#
loop_
_entity.id
_entity.type
_entity.pdbx_description
1 polymer ?
#
loop_
_entity_poly.entity_id
_entity_poly.type
_entity_poly.pdbx_seq_one_letter_code
_entity_poly.pdbx_strand_id
1 'polypeptide(L)'
;MWRVFSKSMADVPHPLDTWTEAVISPIADDFGATAAFPFEGPPYHPFQRWALAADDVSPSPIGPLIHPLYGMWHAYRAAFLFTDRLEIPVTTEKTPSPCISCRNKPCLNTCPVGAFTAEGYDVPGCRAHIGSPGGETCLSAGCLARRACPVGQDYIYEGPQAAFHMDKFLNAD
;
A
#
# COMPACT_ATOMS: atom_id res chain seq x y z
N MET A 1 -1.76 1.88 12.79
CA MET A 1 -0.53 1.08 12.64
C MET A 1 0.74 1.94 12.79
N TRP A 2 1.03 2.87 11.87
CA TRP A 2 2.30 3.63 11.85
C TRP A 2 2.72 4.21 13.21
N ARG A 3 1.84 4.99 13.86
CA ARG A 3 2.12 5.63 15.17
C ARG A 3 2.51 4.67 16.29
N VAL A 4 2.14 3.39 16.19
CA VAL A 4 2.52 2.34 17.14
C VAL A 4 3.87 1.77 16.73
N PHE A 5 3.99 1.34 15.47
CA PHE A 5 5.23 0.82 14.89
C PHE A 5 6.41 1.78 15.09
N SER A 6 6.23 3.06 14.79
CA SER A 6 7.30 4.06 14.82
C SER A 6 7.89 4.27 16.22
N LYS A 7 7.15 3.93 17.28
CA LYS A 7 7.62 4.00 18.68
C LYS A 7 8.44 2.78 19.10
N SER A 8 8.30 1.66 18.38
CA SER A 8 8.95 0.38 18.66
C SER A 8 9.83 -0.08 17.50
N MET A 9 10.26 0.85 16.66
CA MET A 9 11.05 0.54 15.47
C MET A 9 12.44 0.06 15.89
N ALA A 10 12.79 -1.17 15.52
CA ALA A 10 14.10 -1.74 15.74
C ALA A 10 15.06 -1.40 14.60
N ASP A 11 16.36 -1.37 14.90
CA ASP A 11 17.42 -1.23 13.89
C ASP A 11 17.74 -2.59 13.26
N VAL A 12 16.89 -3.01 12.32
CA VAL A 12 17.00 -4.25 11.54
C VAL A 12 16.68 -3.96 10.07
N PRO A 13 17.09 -4.80 9.10
CA PRO A 13 16.92 -4.50 7.67
C PRO A 13 15.47 -4.20 7.23
N HIS A 14 14.51 -4.97 7.74
CA HIS A 14 13.09 -4.88 7.40
C HIS A 14 12.24 -4.62 8.66
N PRO A 15 12.38 -3.45 9.31
CA PRO A 15 11.87 -3.26 10.67
C PRO A 15 10.34 -3.33 10.74
N LEU A 16 9.66 -2.89 9.68
CA LEU A 16 8.21 -2.97 9.60
C LEU A 16 7.71 -4.39 9.39
N ASP A 17 8.42 -5.21 8.63
CA ASP A 17 8.03 -6.59 8.34
C ASP A 17 8.30 -7.46 9.58
N THR A 18 9.47 -7.32 10.20
CA THR A 18 9.78 -7.96 11.50
C THR A 18 8.78 -7.57 12.59
N TRP A 19 8.42 -6.28 12.69
CA TRP A 19 7.40 -5.84 13.64
C TRP A 19 6.01 -6.40 13.31
N THR A 20 5.66 -6.46 12.02
CA THR A 20 4.38 -7.01 11.57
C THR A 20 4.26 -8.48 11.96
N GLU A 21 5.27 -9.29 11.67
CA GLU A 21 5.29 -10.71 12.03
C GLU A 21 5.19 -10.90 13.55
N ALA A 22 6.03 -10.20 14.33
CA ALA A 22 6.02 -10.31 15.78
C ALA A 22 4.67 -9.95 16.43
N VAL A 23 3.93 -9.00 15.85
CA VAL A 23 2.61 -8.59 16.35
C VAL A 23 1.50 -9.50 15.85
N ILE A 24 1.55 -9.93 14.59
CA ILE A 24 0.44 -10.63 13.94
C ILE A 24 0.45 -12.13 14.18
N SER A 25 1.62 -12.77 14.20
CA SER A 25 1.73 -14.22 14.39
C SER A 25 1.01 -14.73 15.64
N PRO A 26 1.20 -14.16 16.86
CA PRO A 26 0.48 -14.63 18.04
C PRO A 26 -1.03 -14.40 17.94
N ILE A 27 -1.47 -13.35 17.23
CA ILE A 27 -2.91 -13.12 17.00
C ILE A 27 -3.47 -14.22 16.09
N ALA A 28 -2.74 -14.60 15.04
CA ALA A 28 -3.17 -15.69 14.16
C ALA A 28 -3.25 -17.02 14.92
N ASP A 29 -2.27 -17.32 15.78
CA ASP A 29 -2.24 -18.51 16.63
C ASP A 29 -3.46 -18.56 17.58
N ASP A 30 -3.81 -17.43 18.21
CA ASP A 30 -4.98 -17.32 19.10
C ASP A 30 -6.31 -17.64 18.38
N PHE A 31 -6.36 -17.43 17.05
CA PHE A 31 -7.51 -17.78 16.21
C PHE A 31 -7.37 -19.13 15.50
N GLY A 32 -6.29 -19.88 15.72
CA GLY A 32 -6.01 -21.13 15.03
C GLY A 32 -5.77 -20.97 13.52
N ALA A 33 -5.30 -19.79 13.10
CA ALA A 33 -5.01 -19.48 11.70
C ALA A 33 -3.50 -19.54 11.42
N THR A 34 -3.13 -19.86 10.18
CA THR A 34 -1.78 -19.58 9.68
C THR A 34 -1.73 -18.14 9.18
N ALA A 35 -0.82 -17.33 9.73
CA ALA A 35 -0.52 -16.02 9.15
C ALA A 35 0.30 -16.19 7.85
N ALA A 36 -0.14 -15.54 6.78
CA ALA A 36 0.64 -15.35 5.56
C ALA A 36 0.97 -13.86 5.41
N PHE A 37 2.16 -13.54 4.91
CA PHE A 37 2.66 -12.17 4.82
C PHE A 37 3.00 -11.76 3.37
N PRO A 38 2.82 -10.48 2.99
CA PRO A 38 3.07 -10.02 1.61
C PRO A 38 4.55 -9.97 1.23
N PHE A 39 5.44 -10.12 2.22
CA PHE A 39 6.89 -10.14 2.08
C PHE A 39 7.48 -11.56 2.10
N GLU A 40 6.64 -12.59 2.15
CA GLU A 40 7.08 -13.99 1.98
C GLU A 40 7.09 -14.37 0.50
N GLY A 41 8.24 -14.86 0.02
CA GLY A 41 8.42 -15.33 -1.34
C GLY A 41 9.84 -15.16 -1.87
N PRO A 42 10.07 -15.41 -3.17
CA PRO A 42 9.12 -15.97 -4.13
C PRO A 42 8.83 -17.48 -3.91
N PRO A 43 7.64 -17.99 -4.31
CA PRO A 43 6.52 -17.26 -4.92
C PRO A 43 5.73 -16.44 -3.89
N TYR A 44 5.40 -15.19 -4.25
CA TYR A 44 4.65 -14.29 -3.37
C TYR A 44 3.16 -14.63 -3.33
N HIS A 45 2.54 -14.43 -2.17
CA HIS A 45 1.11 -14.58 -1.99
C HIS A 45 0.31 -13.50 -2.78
N PRO A 46 -0.86 -13.83 -3.35
CA PRO A 46 -1.61 -12.94 -4.24
C PRO A 46 -2.49 -11.93 -3.49
N PHE A 47 -1.88 -11.14 -2.59
CA PHE A 47 -2.58 -10.22 -1.69
C PHE A 47 -3.55 -9.26 -2.39
N GLN A 48 -3.20 -8.72 -3.55
CA GLN A 48 -4.11 -7.83 -4.29
C GLN A 48 -5.37 -8.57 -4.78
N ARG A 49 -5.24 -9.85 -5.16
CA ARG A 49 -6.40 -10.65 -5.59
C ARG A 49 -7.29 -11.00 -4.41
N TRP A 50 -6.70 -11.32 -3.26
CA TRP A 50 -7.45 -11.55 -2.02
C TRP A 50 -8.18 -10.30 -1.56
N ALA A 51 -7.51 -9.15 -1.59
CA ALA A 51 -8.12 -7.85 -1.31
C ALA A 51 -9.30 -7.53 -2.23
N LEU A 52 -9.16 -7.73 -3.54
CA LEU A 52 -10.26 -7.55 -4.51
C LEU A 52 -11.43 -8.49 -4.24
N ALA A 53 -11.22 -9.66 -3.64
CA ALA A 53 -12.28 -10.59 -3.29
C ALA A 53 -12.96 -10.25 -1.96
N ALA A 54 -12.20 -9.76 -0.98
CA ALA A 54 -12.62 -9.63 0.41
C ALA A 54 -12.94 -8.20 0.87
N ASP A 55 -12.51 -7.18 0.14
CA ASP A 55 -12.64 -5.77 0.53
C ASP A 55 -13.28 -4.92 -0.58
N ASP A 56 -13.74 -3.73 -0.22
CA ASP A 56 -14.37 -2.76 -1.12
C ASP A 56 -13.31 -1.91 -1.83
N VAL A 57 -12.44 -2.57 -2.58
CA VAL A 57 -11.31 -1.94 -3.28
C VAL A 57 -11.37 -2.20 -4.77
N SER A 58 -10.75 -1.30 -5.53
CA SER A 58 -10.66 -1.37 -6.99
C SER A 58 -9.25 -1.01 -7.48
N PRO A 59 -8.84 -1.40 -8.70
CA PRO A 59 -7.59 -0.92 -9.28
C PRO A 59 -7.59 0.59 -9.47
N SER A 60 -6.51 1.28 -9.10
CA SER A 60 -6.29 2.68 -9.45
C SER A 60 -5.48 2.81 -10.76
N PRO A 61 -5.52 3.99 -11.43
CA PRO A 61 -4.71 4.23 -12.62
C PRO A 61 -3.19 4.22 -12.41
N ILE A 62 -2.72 4.25 -11.15
CA ILE A 62 -1.29 4.36 -10.83
C ILE A 62 -0.74 3.12 -10.10
N GLY A 63 -1.50 2.01 -10.08
CA GLY A 63 -1.03 0.72 -9.56
C GLY A 63 -1.73 0.26 -8.27
N PRO A 64 -1.57 0.95 -7.12
CA PRO A 64 -2.20 0.55 -5.87
C PRO A 64 -3.72 0.40 -5.98
N LEU A 65 -4.29 -0.49 -5.18
CA LEU A 65 -5.74 -0.55 -5.02
C LEU A 65 -6.23 0.74 -4.32
N ILE A 66 -7.45 1.16 -4.67
CA ILE A 66 -8.13 2.32 -4.09
C ILE A 66 -9.35 1.86 -3.30
N HIS A 67 -9.42 2.27 -2.05
CA HIS A 67 -10.58 2.12 -1.16
C HIS A 67 -11.44 3.40 -1.20
N PRO A 68 -12.79 3.33 -1.14
CA PRO A 68 -13.66 4.51 -1.25
C PRO A 68 -13.46 5.52 -0.11
N LEU A 69 -13.15 5.05 1.11
CA LEU A 69 -12.82 5.89 2.25
C LEU A 69 -11.33 6.29 2.32
N TYR A 70 -10.42 5.31 2.39
CA TYR A 70 -8.99 5.55 2.62
C TYR A 70 -8.22 5.99 1.37
N GLY A 71 -8.87 6.03 0.21
CA GLY A 71 -8.19 6.26 -1.06
C GLY A 71 -7.16 5.17 -1.30
N MET A 72 -6.00 5.55 -1.83
CA MET A 72 -4.89 4.62 -1.95
C MET A 72 -4.07 4.48 -0.66
N TRP A 73 -4.42 5.13 0.46
CA TRP A 73 -3.60 5.24 1.68
C TRP A 73 -3.77 4.08 2.65
N HIS A 74 -3.66 2.86 2.13
CA HIS A 74 -3.67 1.63 2.91
C HIS A 74 -2.67 0.62 2.34
N ALA A 75 -2.37 -0.42 3.12
CA ALA A 75 -1.56 -1.55 2.71
C ALA A 75 -2.00 -2.79 3.49
N TYR A 76 -2.01 -3.94 2.82
CA TYR A 76 -2.24 -5.23 3.47
C TYR A 76 -0.93 -5.74 4.05
N ARG A 77 -0.98 -6.26 5.28
CA ARG A 77 0.21 -6.66 6.04
C ARG A 77 0.23 -8.12 6.43
N ALA A 78 -0.94 -8.77 6.49
CA ALA A 78 -1.07 -10.20 6.68
C ALA A 78 -2.42 -10.68 6.17
N ALA A 79 -2.52 -11.97 5.90
CA ALA A 79 -3.76 -12.70 5.67
C ALA A 79 -3.83 -13.87 6.64
N PHE A 80 -5.00 -14.13 7.22
CA PHE A 80 -5.20 -15.24 8.14
C PHE A 80 -5.82 -16.38 7.34
N LEU A 81 -5.10 -17.49 7.27
CA LEU A 81 -5.52 -18.68 6.53
C LEU A 81 -6.09 -19.69 7.50
N PHE A 82 -7.34 -20.06 7.28
CA PHE A 82 -8.06 -21.05 8.09
C PHE A 82 -8.25 -22.33 7.27
N THR A 83 -8.08 -23.49 7.91
CA THR A 83 -8.43 -24.78 7.31
C THR A 83 -9.93 -24.98 7.26
N ASP A 84 -10.64 -24.43 8.25
CA ASP A 84 -12.09 -24.50 8.35
C ASP A 84 -12.75 -23.36 7.56
N ARG A 85 -13.92 -23.65 7.00
CA ARG A 85 -14.75 -22.63 6.37
C ARG A 85 -15.39 -21.78 7.46
N LEU A 86 -15.07 -20.49 7.45
CA LEU A 86 -15.70 -19.50 8.32
C LEU A 86 -17.04 -19.04 7.73
N GLU A 87 -18.09 -19.05 8.55
CA GLU A 87 -19.39 -18.48 8.20
C GLU A 87 -19.34 -16.96 8.40
N ILE A 88 -18.88 -16.25 7.38
CA ILE A 88 -18.78 -14.78 7.36
C ILE A 88 -19.95 -14.23 6.52
N PRO A 89 -20.69 -13.22 7.01
CA PRO A 89 -21.73 -12.56 6.23
C PRO A 89 -21.15 -12.05 4.89
N VAL A 90 -21.75 -12.50 3.78
CA VAL A 90 -21.34 -12.04 2.46
C VAL A 90 -21.99 -10.69 2.18
N THR A 91 -21.17 -9.65 2.06
CA THR A 91 -21.60 -8.37 1.50
C THR A 91 -21.55 -8.48 -0.03
N THR A 92 -22.71 -8.60 -0.67
CA THR A 92 -22.81 -8.69 -2.13
C THR A 92 -22.73 -7.33 -2.83
N GLU A 93 -22.95 -6.25 -2.09
CA GLU A 93 -22.89 -4.88 -2.59
C GLU A 93 -21.47 -4.34 -2.48
N LYS A 94 -20.84 -4.09 -3.63
CA LYS A 94 -19.57 -3.36 -3.71
C LYS A 94 -19.83 -1.93 -4.11
N THR A 95 -19.10 -1.00 -3.50
CA THR A 95 -19.12 0.39 -3.93
C THR A 95 -18.45 0.49 -5.30
N PRO A 96 -19.05 1.18 -6.28
CA PRO A 96 -18.38 1.46 -7.54
C PRO A 96 -17.03 2.17 -7.30
N SER A 97 -16.01 1.81 -8.09
CA SER A 97 -14.69 2.44 -7.99
C SER A 97 -14.80 3.97 -8.05
N PRO A 98 -14.20 4.71 -7.10
CA PRO A 98 -14.21 6.17 -7.13
C PRO A 98 -13.46 6.75 -8.34
N CYS A 99 -12.63 5.94 -9.01
CA CYS A 99 -11.97 6.35 -10.25
C CYS A 99 -12.93 6.53 -11.42
N ILE A 100 -14.11 5.89 -11.39
CA ILE A 100 -15.12 6.00 -12.46
C ILE A 100 -15.67 7.42 -12.54
N SER A 101 -16.00 8.02 -11.39
CA SER A 101 -16.54 9.39 -11.32
C SER A 101 -15.45 10.47 -11.36
N CYS A 102 -14.18 10.11 -11.09
CA CYS A 102 -13.05 11.02 -11.19
C CYS A 102 -12.68 11.34 -12.65
N ARG A 103 -13.24 12.44 -13.19
CA ARG A 103 -13.01 12.86 -14.58
C ARG A 103 -11.57 13.32 -14.84
N ASN A 104 -11.02 14.18 -13.97
CA ASN A 104 -9.74 14.85 -14.21
C ASN A 104 -8.52 13.93 -14.02
N LYS A 105 -8.66 12.81 -13.30
CA LYS A 105 -7.60 11.84 -12.99
C LYS A 105 -6.26 12.53 -12.68
N PRO A 106 -6.21 13.45 -11.70
CA PRO A 106 -5.02 14.27 -11.44
C PRO A 106 -3.78 13.42 -11.11
N CYS A 107 -3.96 12.20 -10.61
CA CYS A 107 -2.87 11.25 -10.38
C CYS A 107 -2.06 10.90 -11.63
N LEU A 108 -2.64 10.97 -12.83
CA LEU A 108 -1.95 10.68 -14.09
C LEU A 108 -1.09 11.84 -14.60
N ASN A 109 -1.33 13.07 -14.11
CA ASN A 109 -0.70 14.28 -14.65
C ASN A 109 0.18 15.03 -13.64
N THR A 110 0.24 14.56 -12.39
CA THR A 110 0.98 15.25 -11.31
C THR A 110 2.40 14.70 -11.10
N CYS A 111 2.72 13.53 -11.66
CA CYS A 111 4.07 12.96 -11.52
C CYS A 111 5.10 13.85 -12.25
N PRO A 112 6.15 14.36 -11.57
CA PRO A 112 7.12 15.29 -12.18
C PRO A 112 7.88 14.72 -13.37
N VAL A 113 8.00 13.40 -13.43
CA VAL A 113 8.72 12.68 -14.50
C VAL A 113 7.80 11.80 -15.33
N GLY A 114 6.48 11.92 -15.16
CA GLY A 114 5.52 11.15 -15.95
C GLY A 114 5.68 9.63 -15.81
N ALA A 115 6.05 9.13 -14.62
CA ALA A 115 6.39 7.72 -14.43
C ALA A 115 5.21 6.74 -14.63
N PHE A 116 3.97 7.22 -14.68
CA PHE A 116 2.79 6.39 -14.93
C PHE A 116 2.36 6.58 -16.39
N THR A 117 2.66 5.59 -17.23
CA THR A 117 2.34 5.60 -18.66
C THR A 117 1.26 4.58 -18.99
N ALA A 118 0.83 4.53 -20.25
CA ALA A 118 -0.10 3.50 -20.70
C ALA A 118 0.50 2.09 -20.64
N GLU A 119 1.83 1.99 -20.74
CA GLU A 119 2.61 0.75 -20.70
C GLU A 119 2.90 0.27 -19.28
N GLY A 120 2.77 1.14 -18.28
CA GLY A 120 2.90 0.78 -16.87
C GLY A 120 3.58 1.84 -16.02
N TYR A 121 4.18 1.40 -14.92
CA TYR A 121 4.93 2.24 -14.00
C TYR A 121 6.43 2.16 -14.30
N ASP A 122 7.01 3.26 -14.78
CA ASP A 122 8.45 3.46 -14.96
C ASP A 122 9.14 3.61 -13.59
N VAL A 123 9.36 2.48 -12.93
CA VAL A 123 10.06 2.39 -11.65
C VAL A 123 11.48 2.93 -11.75
N PRO A 124 12.31 2.58 -12.77
CA PRO A 124 13.65 3.15 -12.92
C PRO A 124 13.65 4.69 -13.01
N GLY A 125 12.81 5.28 -13.86
CA GLY A 125 12.72 6.74 -14.00
C GLY A 125 12.24 7.42 -12.72
N CYS A 126 11.28 6.82 -12.02
CA CYS A 126 10.81 7.30 -10.72
C CYS A 126 11.93 7.29 -9.66
N ARG A 127 12.65 6.17 -9.51
CA ARG A 127 13.77 6.05 -8.57
C ARG A 127 14.88 7.05 -8.87
N ALA A 128 15.22 7.23 -10.16
CA ALA A 128 16.22 8.22 -10.59
C ALA A 128 15.81 9.65 -10.20
N HIS A 129 14.53 10.01 -10.35
CA HIS A 129 14.03 11.31 -9.91
C HIS A 129 14.11 11.48 -8.39
N ILE A 130 13.62 10.50 -7.62
CA ILE A 130 13.60 10.56 -6.15
C ILE A 130 15.02 10.70 -5.59
N GLY A 131 16.00 10.01 -6.17
CA GLY A 131 17.41 10.11 -5.76
C GLY A 131 18.14 11.38 -6.21
N SER A 132 17.49 12.24 -6.99
CA SER A 132 18.06 13.52 -7.46
C SER A 132 17.72 14.68 -6.51
N PRO A 133 18.42 15.83 -6.59
CA PRO A 133 18.03 17.03 -5.84
C PRO A 133 16.59 17.49 -6.10
N GLY A 134 16.04 17.25 -7.29
CA GLY A 134 14.64 17.58 -7.61
C GLY A 134 13.61 16.62 -7.01
N GLY A 135 14.04 15.50 -6.43
CA GLY A 135 13.20 14.45 -5.87
C GLY A 135 12.84 14.61 -4.39
N GLU A 136 13.39 15.61 -3.70
CA GLU A 136 13.27 15.75 -2.24
C GLU A 136 11.81 15.75 -1.74
N THR A 137 10.90 16.38 -2.49
CA THR A 137 9.48 16.38 -2.13
C THR A 137 8.87 14.99 -2.28
N CYS A 138 9.21 14.24 -3.35
CA CYS A 138 8.75 12.87 -3.52
C CYS A 138 9.32 11.94 -2.44
N LEU A 139 10.57 12.17 -2.02
CA LEU A 139 11.21 11.42 -0.94
C LEU A 139 10.56 11.70 0.41
N SER A 140 10.38 12.97 0.79
CA SER A 140 9.91 13.37 2.12
C SER A 140 8.38 13.31 2.30
N ALA A 141 7.62 13.64 1.26
CA ALA A 141 6.15 13.71 1.32
C ALA A 141 5.45 12.53 0.63
N GLY A 142 6.21 11.64 -0.03
CA GLY A 142 5.65 10.52 -0.79
C GLY A 142 5.28 10.89 -2.23
N CYS A 143 4.81 9.89 -2.98
CA CYS A 143 4.43 10.03 -4.39
C CYS A 143 3.39 11.14 -4.63
N LEU A 144 3.78 12.18 -5.35
CA LEU A 144 2.92 13.33 -5.67
C LEU A 144 1.68 12.95 -6.50
N ALA A 145 1.79 11.98 -7.41
CA ALA A 145 0.66 11.43 -8.15
C ALA A 145 -0.39 10.79 -7.22
N ARG A 146 0.05 10.04 -6.20
CA ARG A 146 -0.86 9.45 -5.20
C ARG A 146 -1.53 10.52 -4.35
N ARG A 147 -0.80 11.56 -3.94
CA ARG A 147 -1.32 12.70 -3.16
C ARG A 147 -2.35 13.53 -3.92
N ALA A 148 -2.22 13.61 -5.24
CA ALA A 148 -3.16 14.34 -6.10
C ALA A 148 -4.56 13.69 -6.18
N CYS A 149 -4.70 12.42 -5.80
CA CYS A 149 -5.99 11.74 -5.80
C CYS A 149 -6.93 12.36 -4.75
N PRO A 150 -8.13 12.84 -5.12
CA PRO A 150 -9.02 13.53 -4.18
C PRO A 150 -9.64 12.62 -3.10
N VAL A 151 -9.45 11.30 -3.21
CA VAL A 151 -10.04 10.32 -2.28
C VAL A 151 -9.04 10.00 -1.17
N GLY A 152 -9.53 9.96 0.07
CA GLY A 152 -8.72 9.60 1.23
C GLY A 152 -7.73 10.68 1.66
N GLN A 153 -8.02 11.96 1.40
CA GLN A 153 -7.15 13.09 1.77
C GLN A 153 -6.85 13.14 3.27
N ASP A 154 -7.81 12.74 4.12
CA ASP A 154 -7.63 12.67 5.57
C ASP A 154 -6.70 11.54 6.03
N TYR A 155 -6.37 10.59 5.14
CA TYR A 155 -5.55 9.41 5.43
C TYR A 155 -4.15 9.49 4.80
N ILE A 156 -3.83 10.62 4.15
CA ILE A 156 -2.49 10.85 3.61
C ILE A 156 -1.44 10.63 4.71
N TYR A 157 -0.43 9.85 4.38
CA TYR A 157 0.67 9.58 5.31
C TYR A 157 1.37 10.88 5.74
N GLU A 158 1.58 11.00 7.05
CA GLU A 158 2.40 12.07 7.62
C GLU A 158 3.85 11.96 7.15
N GLY A 159 4.57 13.08 7.15
CA GLY A 159 5.94 13.18 6.60
C GLY A 159 6.86 12.03 7.01
N PRO A 160 6.99 11.70 8.32
CA PRO A 160 7.84 10.59 8.76
C PRO A 160 7.45 9.23 8.17
N GLN A 161 6.15 8.94 8.05
CA GLN A 161 5.67 7.69 7.45
C GLN A 161 5.94 7.66 5.95
N ALA A 162 5.68 8.76 5.26
CA ALA A 162 5.93 8.88 3.83
C ALA A 162 7.42 8.69 3.52
N ALA A 163 8.29 9.41 4.23
CA ALA A 163 9.73 9.32 4.09
C ALA A 163 10.25 7.90 4.31
N PHE A 164 9.78 7.21 5.36
CA PHE A 164 10.15 5.83 5.62
C PHE A 164 9.84 4.90 4.44
N HIS A 165 8.64 4.98 3.87
CA HIS A 165 8.27 4.13 2.75
C HIS A 165 9.00 4.49 1.45
N MET A 166 9.26 5.78 1.23
CA MET A 166 9.99 6.23 0.04
C MET A 166 11.46 5.88 0.08
N ASP A 167 12.09 5.93 1.26
CA ASP A 167 13.47 5.45 1.46
C ASP A 167 13.58 3.95 1.13
N LYS A 168 12.66 3.12 1.65
CA LYS A 168 12.64 1.69 1.33
C LYS A 168 12.37 1.41 -0.15
N PHE A 169 11.54 2.22 -0.81
CA PHE A 169 11.32 2.10 -2.26
C PHE A 169 12.58 2.49 -3.06
N LEU A 170 13.27 3.56 -2.66
CA LEU A 170 14.48 4.03 -3.33
C LEU A 170 15.62 3.01 -3.23
N ASN A 171 15.73 2.33 -2.10
CA ASN A 171 16.80 1.41 -1.76
C ASN A 171 16.43 -0.08 -1.91
N ALA A 172 15.29 -0.40 -2.56
CA ALA A 172 14.91 -1.79 -2.82
C ALA A 172 15.84 -2.42 -3.88
N ASP A 173 16.31 -3.64 -3.62
CA ASP A 173 17.11 -4.42 -4.56
C ASP A 173 16.28 -4.94 -5.76
#